data_AF-A0A2N2MBZ8-F1
#
_entry.id   AF-A0A2N2MBZ8-F1
#
_cell.length_a   1.000
_cell.length_b   1.000
_cell.length_c   1.000
_cell.angle_alpha   90.00
_cell.angle_beta   90.00
_cell.angle_gamma   90.00
#
_symmetry.space_group_name_H-M   'P 1'
#
loop_
_entity.id
_entity.type
_entity.pdbx_description
1 polymer ?
#
loop_
_entity_poly.entity_id
_entity_poly.type
_entity_poly.pdbx_seq_one_letter_code
_entity_poly.pdbx_strand_id
1 'polypeptide(L)' 'AARIFAIADTFDAMTNDRPYRKAFYTEEALEEIQHCSNFQFDPEIVDAFLKAFEQARKPIANESSNLNSI' A
#
# COMPACT_ATOMS: atom_id res chain seq x y z
N ALA A 1 14.49 -6.35 5.04
CA ALA A 1 14.50 -5.57 3.79
C ALA A 1 13.76 -6.29 2.65
N ALA A 2 14.24 -7.46 2.17
CA ALA A 2 13.67 -8.14 0.98
C ALA A 2 12.15 -8.42 1.02
N ARG A 3 11.59 -8.72 2.20
CA ARG A 3 10.15 -9.05 2.35
C ARG A 3 9.23 -7.85 2.09
N ILE A 4 9.66 -6.64 2.45
CA ILE A 4 8.92 -5.40 2.18
C ILE A 4 8.98 -5.10 0.68
N PHE A 5 10.17 -5.21 0.09
CA PHE A 5 10.36 -5.02 -1.35
C PHE A 5 9.54 -6.01 -2.18
N ALA A 6 9.39 -7.26 -1.74
CA ALA A 6 8.57 -8.25 -2.45
C ALA A 6 7.10 -7.82 -2.56
N ILE A 7 6.52 -7.27 -1.50
CA ILE A 7 5.14 -6.75 -1.52
C ILE A 7 5.05 -5.51 -2.41
N ALA A 8 6.01 -4.59 -2.29
CA ALA A 8 6.04 -3.36 -3.09
C ALA A 8 6.19 -3.64 -4.60
N ASP A 9 7.09 -4.55 -4.98
CA ASP A 9 7.30 -4.98 -6.37
C ASP A 9 6.07 -5.70 -6.94
N THR A 10 5.43 -6.55 -6.13
CA THR A 10 4.19 -7.23 -6.53
C THR A 10 3.05 -6.22 -6.72
N PHE A 11 2.90 -5.27 -5.80
CA PHE A 11 1.88 -4.22 -5.90
C PHE A 11 2.09 -3.37 -7.17
N ASP A 12 3.31 -2.88 -7.39
CA ASP A 12 3.66 -2.08 -8.57
C ASP A 12 3.42 -2.87 -9.87
N ALA A 13 3.78 -4.15 -9.88
CA ALA A 13 3.51 -5.04 -10.99
C ALA A 13 2.02 -5.20 -11.30
N MET A 14 1.16 -5.14 -10.29
CA MET A 14 -0.28 -5.27 -10.44
C MET A 14 -0.95 -3.98 -10.90
N THR A 15 -0.52 -2.83 -10.39
CA THR A 15 -1.18 -1.53 -10.62
C THR A 15 -0.67 -0.77 -11.85
N ASN A 16 0.34 -1.30 -12.54
CA ASN A 16 0.85 -0.72 -13.79
C ASN A 16 0.49 -1.58 -15.00
N ASP A 17 0.17 -0.91 -16.12
CA ASP A 17 -0.08 -1.56 -17.39
C ASP A 17 1.18 -2.31 -17.86
N ARG A 18 1.01 -3.54 -18.34
CA ARG A 18 2.06 -4.33 -18.98
C ARG A 18 1.64 -4.67 -20.42
N PRO A 19 2.58 -4.96 -21.35
CA PRO A 19 2.25 -5.20 -22.76
C PRO A 19 1.15 -6.26 -23.01
N TYR A 20 0.94 -7.17 -22.06
CA TYR A 20 -0.01 -8.30 -22.15
C TYR A 20 -1.12 -8.29 -21.09
N ARG A 21 -1.16 -7.28 -20.21
CA ARG A 21 -2.13 -7.23 -19.11
C ARG A 21 -2.45 -5.79 -18.74
N LYS A 22 -3.73 -5.50 -18.52
CA LYS A 22 -4.15 -4.24 -17.91
C LYS A 22 -3.78 -4.20 -16.43
N ALA A 23 -3.49 -3.00 -15.94
CA ALA A 23 -3.37 -2.70 -14.52
C ALA A 23 -4.64 -3.13 -13.79
N PHE A 24 -4.47 -3.63 -12.57
CA PHE A 24 -5.55 -3.79 -11.61
C PHE A 24 -5.92 -2.43 -11.02
N TYR A 25 -7.17 -2.30 -10.59
CA TYR A 25 -7.53 -1.24 -9.67
C TYR A 25 -6.73 -1.41 -8.37
N THR A 26 -6.49 -0.29 -7.69
CA THR A 26 -5.73 -0.29 -6.44
C THR A 26 -6.37 -1.23 -5.42
N GLU A 27 -7.69 -1.19 -5.29
CA GLU A 27 -8.46 -2.02 -4.37
C GLU A 27 -8.28 -3.52 -4.67
N GLU A 28 -8.35 -3.92 -5.95
CA GLU A 28 -8.12 -5.31 -6.38
C GLU A 28 -6.69 -5.78 -6.05
N ALA A 29 -5.69 -4.91 -6.23
CA ALA A 29 -4.30 -5.21 -5.90
C ALA A 29 -4.09 -5.36 -4.37
N LEU A 30 -4.78 -4.56 -3.55
CA LEU A 30 -4.74 -4.68 -2.10
C LEU A 30 -5.43 -5.95 -1.60
N GLU A 31 -6.58 -6.30 -2.18
CA GLU A 31 -7.28 -7.57 -1.89
C GLU A 31 -6.41 -8.78 -2.22
N GLU A 32 -5.73 -8.77 -3.38
CA GLU A 32 -4.82 -9.86 -3.76
C GLU A 32 -3.63 -10.00 -2.80
N ILE A 33 -3.01 -8.89 -2.39
CA ILE A 33 -1.93 -8.93 -1.38
C ILE A 33 -2.42 -9.52 -0.05
N GLN A 34 -3.65 -9.17 0.35
CA GLN A 34 -4.27 -9.72 1.55
C GLN A 34 -4.56 -11.22 1.41
N HIS A 35 -5.07 -11.67 0.25
CA HIS A 35 -5.30 -13.08 -0.04
C HIS A 35 -4.01 -13.91 -0.02
N CYS A 36 -2.90 -13.33 -0.49
CA CYS A 36 -1.57 -13.95 -0.48
C CYS A 36 -0.89 -13.96 0.91
N SER A 37 -1.52 -13.39 1.93
CA SER A 37 -1.04 -13.39 3.32
C SER A 37 -0.93 -14.82 3.87
N ASN A 38 0.08 -15.08 4.70
CA ASN A 38 0.42 -16.40 5.28
C ASN A 38 0.96 -17.46 4.32
N PHE A 39 0.89 -17.26 2.99
CA PHE A 39 1.45 -18.19 2.01
C PHE A 39 2.65 -17.59 1.27
N GLN A 40 2.45 -16.46 0.59
CA GLN A 40 3.49 -15.80 -0.20
C GLN A 40 4.15 -14.66 0.58
N PHE A 41 3.40 -14.01 1.47
CA PHE A 41 3.87 -12.86 2.23
C PHE A 41 3.75 -13.08 3.74
N ASP A 42 4.61 -12.38 4.49
CA ASP A 42 4.47 -12.31 5.95
C ASP A 42 3.18 -11.56 6.31
N PRO A 43 2.27 -12.16 7.10
CA PRO A 43 1.09 -11.48 7.61
C PRO A 43 1.37 -10.16 8.31
N GLU A 44 2.42 -10.07 9.13
CA GLU A 44 2.76 -8.84 9.86
C GLU A 44 3.17 -7.72 8.90
N ILE A 45 3.82 -8.07 7.79
CA ILE A 45 4.25 -7.09 6.79
C ILE A 45 3.08 -6.71 5.89
N VAL A 46 2.20 -7.66 5.54
CA VAL A 46 0.95 -7.36 4.82
C VAL A 46 0.11 -6.37 5.63
N ASP A 47 -0.11 -6.63 6.92
CA ASP A 47 -0.83 -5.72 7.81
C ASP A 47 -0.18 -4.33 7.90
N ALA A 48 1.14 -4.27 8.00
CA ALA A 48 1.87 -3.00 8.02
C ALA A 48 1.73 -2.23 6.69
N PHE A 49 1.82 -2.93 5.56
CA PHE A 49 1.66 -2.34 4.23
C PHE A 49 0.26 -1.77 4.03
N LEU A 50 -0.80 -2.52 4.36
CA LEU A 50 -2.19 -2.07 4.24
C LEU A 50 -2.46 -0.82 5.11
N LYS A 51 -1.98 -0.82 6.36
CA LYS A 51 -2.10 0.34 7.26
C LYS A 51 -1.36 1.56 6.73
N ALA A 52 -0.13 1.38 6.25
CA ALA A 52 0.67 2.47 5.67
C ALA A 52 0.01 3.04 4.42
N PHE A 53 -0.55 2.18 3.57
CA PHE A 53 -1.27 2.60 2.36
C PHE A 53 -2.52 3.42 2.69
N GLU A 54 -3.33 2.97 3.66
CA GLU A 54 -4.50 3.72 4.12
C GLU A 54 -4.12 5.10 4.68
N GLN A 55 -3.04 5.17 5.47
CA GLN A 55 -2.54 6.42 6.02
C GLN A 55 -2.05 7.38 4.93
N ALA A 56 -1.32 6.88 3.94
CA ALA A 56 -0.84 7.68 2.81
C ALA A 56 -1.99 8.22 1.94
N ARG A 57 -3.12 7.50 1.89
CA ARG A 57 -4.30 7.90 1.13
C ARG A 57 -5.20 8.90 1.86
N LYS A 58 -5.09 8.99 3.19
CA LYS A 58 -5.79 10.03 3.96
C LYS A 58 -5.25 11.39 3.51
N PRO A 59 -6.12 12.36 3.15
CA PRO A 59 -5.66 13.70 2.87
C PRO A 59 -4.88 14.18 4.09
N ILE A 60 -3.69 14.73 3.86
CA ILE A 60 -2.90 15.35 4.92
C ILE A 60 -3.79 16.42 5.53
N ALA A 61 -4.35 16.14 6.71
CA ALA A 61 -5.03 17.15 7.50
C ALA A 61 -3.92 18.10 7.93
N ASN A 62 -3.82 19.25 7.27
CA ASN A 62 -2.89 20.29 7.65
C ASN A 62 -3.18 20.66 9.11
N GLU A 63 -2.28 20.32 10.03
CA GLU A 63 -2.23 20.94 11.35
C GLU A 63 -1.75 22.39 11.20
N SER A 64 -2.60 23.24 10.61
CA SER A 64 -2.53 24.67 10.82
C SER A 64 -3.30 24.97 12.10
N SER A 65 -2.68 24.67 13.24
CA SER A 65 -3.17 25.12 14.53
C SER A 65 -1.99 25.50 15.41
N ASN A 66 -1.92 26.81 15.68
CA ASN A 66 -1.19 27.44 16.78
C ASN A 66 0.16 28.11 16.47
N LEU A 67 0.11 29.17 15.67
CA LEU A 67 1.00 30.33 15.80
C LEU A 67 0.11 31.58 15.79
N ASN A 68 -0.50 31.92 16.93
CA ASN A 68 -1.03 33.25 17.26
C ASN A 68 -1.38 33.33 18.76
N SER A 69 -0.40 33.10 19.62
CA SER A 69 -0.49 33.43 21.05
C SER A 69 0.88 33.82 21.58
N ILE A 70 1.42 34.93 21.06
CA ILE A 70 2.33 35.83 21.77
C ILE A 70 1.99 37.26 21.34
#